data_AF-A0A7K4C9P7-F1
#
_entry.id   AF-A0A7K4C9P7-F1
#
_cell.length_a   1.000
_cell.length_b   1.000
_cell.length_c   1.000
_cell.angle_alpha   90.00
_cell.angle_beta   90.00
_cell.angle_gamma   90.00
#
_symmetry.space_group_name_H-M   'P 1'
#
loop_
_entity.id
_entity.type
_entity.pdbx_description
1 polymer ?
#
loop_
_entity_poly.entity_id
_entity_poly.type
_entity_poly.pdbx_seq_one_letter_code
_entity_poly.pdbx_strand_id
1 'polypeptide(L)'
;MTKDIIFQLSMRSISLHFLRSVLAALGIVIGVVAISSMGMMGANMTMSVTEELSAMANVLVVKPGGGGSGGMMGPPGGSSSSSDDDYISKEQYEDIDRAAGKYGLVYPLYSDSKTITVGEQEGRSTIYGMRDEDLDTVLTVEEGALPKTSSSVVIGPTLAERYGLTIGSRITIGDEDKDDSVQKVRVVGILEEKGMSMDLNSDNAIIMPEKAYVGIFGGEGEYDQVNVILNDIDDADTATEAIEDQLNRKEDEVQVQDSSRMMESITSTVGTLTTFVMAIAGISLVVAATSIFNVMMMSVTER
;
A
#
# COMPACT_ATOMS: atom_id res chain seq x y z
N MET A 1 -9.39 47.04 -45.47
CA MET A 1 -9.39 46.43 -46.82
C MET A 1 -8.23 45.47 -47.08
N THR A 2 -7.00 45.74 -46.64
CA THR A 2 -5.85 44.82 -46.86
C THR A 2 -5.86 43.54 -46.00
N LYS A 3 -6.47 43.56 -44.80
CA LYS A 3 -6.58 42.36 -43.94
C LYS A 3 -7.40 41.23 -44.57
N ASP A 4 -8.48 41.56 -45.29
CA ASP A 4 -9.33 40.55 -45.94
C ASP A 4 -8.65 39.89 -47.14
N ILE A 5 -7.84 40.64 -47.89
CA ILE A 5 -7.18 40.14 -49.10
C ILE A 5 -6.10 39.10 -48.73
N ILE A 6 -5.28 39.38 -47.72
CA ILE A 6 -4.25 38.44 -47.24
C ILE A 6 -4.92 37.16 -46.73
N PHE A 7 -5.97 37.27 -45.92
CA PHE A 7 -6.68 36.11 -45.38
C PHE A 7 -7.35 35.28 -46.48
N GLN A 8 -8.00 35.90 -47.46
CA GLN A 8 -8.60 35.21 -48.61
C GLN A 8 -7.54 34.52 -49.49
N LEU A 9 -6.39 35.16 -49.71
CA LEU A 9 -5.26 34.55 -50.43
C LEU A 9 -4.70 33.34 -49.67
N SER A 10 -4.55 33.43 -48.35
CA SER A 10 -4.11 32.32 -47.49
C SER A 10 -5.10 31.16 -47.51
N MET A 11 -6.40 31.41 -47.34
CA MET A 11 -7.45 30.39 -47.39
C MET A 11 -7.49 29.68 -48.75
N ARG A 12 -7.37 30.45 -49.83
CA ARG A 12 -7.32 29.89 -51.19
C ARG A 12 -6.07 29.05 -51.40
N SER A 13 -4.91 29.49 -50.89
CA SER A 13 -3.67 28.71 -50.94
C SER A 13 -3.75 27.38 -50.19
N ILE A 14 -4.42 27.33 -49.03
CA ILE A 14 -4.65 26.09 -48.27
C ILE A 14 -5.55 25.14 -49.08
N SER A 15 -6.62 25.66 -49.70
CA SER A 15 -7.52 24.83 -50.53
C SER A 15 -6.82 24.24 -51.78
N LEU A 16 -5.84 24.95 -52.34
CA LEU A 16 -5.07 24.48 -53.51
C LEU A 16 -4.11 23.33 -53.17
N HIS A 17 -3.62 23.25 -51.94
CA HIS A 17 -2.74 22.18 -51.46
C HIS A 17 -3.35 21.40 -50.29
N PHE A 18 -4.65 21.10 -50.39
CA PHE A 18 -5.48 20.51 -49.33
C PHE A 18 -4.84 19.28 -48.67
N LEU A 19 -4.35 18.31 -49.44
CA LEU A 19 -3.78 17.07 -48.90
C LEU A 19 -2.55 17.34 -48.02
N ARG A 20 -1.66 18.24 -48.46
CA ARG A 20 -0.43 18.59 -47.72
C ARG A 20 -0.77 19.37 -46.44
N SER A 21 -1.70 20.32 -46.52
CA SER A 21 -2.15 21.10 -45.36
C SER A 21 -2.87 20.23 -44.32
N VAL A 22 -3.71 19.28 -44.74
CA VAL A 22 -4.40 18.35 -43.83
C VAL A 22 -3.42 17.40 -43.16
N LEU A 23 -2.48 16.79 -43.92
CA LEU A 23 -1.46 15.90 -43.35
C LEU A 23 -0.58 16.62 -42.32
N ALA A 24 -0.18 17.87 -42.60
CA ALA A 24 0.59 18.69 -41.66
C ALA A 24 -0.22 19.02 -40.39
N ALA A 25 -1.48 19.44 -40.54
CA ALA A 25 -2.35 19.75 -39.40
C ALA A 25 -2.61 18.50 -38.53
N LEU A 26 -2.85 17.35 -39.17
CA LEU A 26 -3.07 16.08 -38.48
C LEU A 26 -1.84 15.67 -37.66
N GLY A 27 -0.63 15.83 -38.22
CA GLY A 27 0.63 15.58 -37.49
C GLY A 27 0.80 16.46 -36.26
N ILE A 28 0.46 17.75 -36.35
CA ILE A 28 0.49 18.67 -35.20
C ILE A 28 -0.52 18.23 -34.14
N VAL A 29 -1.76 17.94 -34.53
CA VAL A 29 -2.82 17.54 -33.59
C VAL A 29 -2.44 16.25 -32.87
N ILE A 30 -1.98 15.23 -33.59
CA ILE A 30 -1.56 13.95 -32.98
C ILE A 30 -0.38 14.17 -32.03
N GLY A 31 0.61 14.97 -32.42
CA GLY A 31 1.77 15.27 -31.56
C GLY A 31 1.37 15.98 -30.26
N VAL A 32 0.54 17.01 -30.35
CA VAL A 32 0.06 17.75 -29.17
C VAL A 32 -0.79 16.86 -28.25
N VAL A 33 -1.69 16.06 -28.83
CA VAL A 33 -2.53 15.12 -28.07
C VAL A 33 -1.66 14.07 -27.37
N ALA A 34 -0.67 13.50 -28.05
CA ALA A 34 0.22 12.49 -27.47
C ALA A 34 1.03 13.05 -26.29
N ILE A 35 1.64 14.23 -26.45
CA ILE A 35 2.49 14.84 -25.40
C ILE A 35 1.63 15.27 -24.19
N SER A 36 0.49 15.89 -24.43
CA SER A 36 -0.42 16.30 -23.34
C SER A 36 -0.98 15.09 -22.59
N SER A 37 -1.39 14.03 -23.31
CA SER A 37 -1.90 12.80 -22.69
C SER A 37 -0.84 12.12 -21.83
N MET A 38 0.39 12.02 -22.35
CA MET A 38 1.50 11.40 -21.63
C MET A 38 1.91 12.20 -20.38
N GLY A 39 1.90 13.54 -20.46
CA GLY A 39 2.14 14.39 -19.29
C GLY A 39 1.05 14.26 -18.23
N MET A 40 -0.22 14.26 -18.63
CA MET A 40 -1.36 14.05 -17.71
C MET A 40 -1.33 12.66 -17.06
N MET A 41 -1.00 11.62 -17.85
CA MET A 41 -0.88 10.26 -17.35
C MET A 41 0.24 10.13 -16.32
N GLY A 42 1.40 10.75 -16.56
CA GLY A 42 2.50 10.78 -15.59
C GLY A 42 2.11 11.44 -14.26
N ALA A 43 1.48 12.62 -14.33
CA ALA A 43 1.02 13.33 -13.13
C ALA A 43 -0.04 12.54 -12.35
N ASN A 44 -1.00 11.93 -13.04
CA ASN A 44 -2.01 11.06 -12.41
C ASN A 44 -1.39 9.81 -11.80
N MET A 45 -0.44 9.15 -12.48
CA MET A 45 0.28 8.00 -11.92
C MET A 45 1.03 8.37 -10.65
N THR A 46 1.71 9.52 -10.63
CA THR A 46 2.36 10.01 -9.41
C THR A 46 1.33 10.24 -8.31
N MET A 47 0.21 10.90 -8.60
CA MET A 47 -0.85 11.16 -7.61
C MET A 47 -1.47 9.87 -7.06
N SER A 48 -1.87 8.93 -7.93
CA SER A 48 -2.45 7.64 -7.50
C SER A 48 -1.47 6.82 -6.67
N VAL A 49 -0.20 6.75 -7.07
CA VAL A 49 0.83 6.05 -6.28
C VAL A 49 1.05 6.76 -4.95
N THR A 50 1.10 8.10 -4.91
CA THR A 50 1.24 8.83 -3.65
C THR A 50 0.02 8.66 -2.74
N GLU A 51 -1.20 8.62 -3.26
CA GLU A 51 -2.42 8.37 -2.46
C GLU A 51 -2.44 6.96 -1.88
N GLU A 52 -2.18 5.92 -2.69
CA GLU A 52 -2.08 4.53 -2.23
C GLU A 52 -0.99 4.38 -1.17
N LEU A 53 0.16 5.03 -1.37
CA LEU A 53 1.26 4.99 -0.41
C LEU A 53 1.00 5.84 0.82
N SER A 54 0.27 6.96 0.74
CA SER A 54 -0.07 7.79 1.88
C SER A 54 -0.89 7.03 2.92
N ALA A 55 -1.73 6.07 2.48
CA ALA A 55 -2.45 5.17 3.37
C ALA A 55 -1.55 4.14 4.08
N MET A 56 -0.33 3.93 3.58
CA MET A 56 0.71 3.09 4.20
C MET A 56 1.73 3.90 5.02
N ALA A 57 1.86 5.19 4.71
CA ALA A 57 2.92 6.09 5.18
C ALA A 57 2.86 6.43 6.66
N ASN A 58 1.64 6.58 7.14
CA ASN A 58 1.36 7.05 8.49
C ASN A 58 1.45 5.94 9.52
N VAL A 59 1.99 4.77 9.17
CA VAL A 59 2.10 3.63 10.08
C VAL A 59 3.58 3.37 10.38
N LEU A 60 3.94 3.43 11.65
CA LEU A 60 5.17 2.85 12.16
C LEU A 60 4.87 1.46 12.70
N VAL A 61 5.63 0.47 12.28
CA VAL A 61 5.51 -0.91 12.77
C VAL A 61 6.68 -1.19 13.69
N VAL A 62 6.40 -1.33 14.98
CA VAL A 62 7.39 -1.66 16.00
C VAL A 62 7.39 -3.17 16.20
N LYS A 63 8.54 -3.80 16.02
CA LYS A 63 8.76 -5.23 16.23
C LYS A 63 9.78 -5.45 17.34
N PRO A 64 9.74 -6.60 18.02
CA PRO A 64 10.74 -6.93 19.02
C PRO A 64 12.13 -7.05 18.38
N GLY A 65 13.14 -6.63 19.13
CA GLY A 65 14.54 -6.58 18.73
C GLY A 65 15.17 -7.96 18.68
N GLY A 66 14.84 -8.74 17.66
CA GLY A 66 15.53 -10.00 17.36
C GLY A 66 16.88 -9.73 16.68
N GLY A 67 17.99 -10.02 17.36
CA GLY A 67 19.37 -9.74 16.94
C GLY A 67 19.64 -9.90 15.44
N GLY A 68 19.71 -8.77 14.73
CA GLY A 68 19.87 -8.75 13.28
C GLY A 68 20.14 -7.36 12.71
N SER A 69 21.03 -6.60 13.36
CA SER A 69 21.66 -5.44 12.72
C SER A 69 22.35 -5.88 11.42
N GLY A 70 21.82 -5.43 10.28
CA GLY A 70 22.44 -5.57 8.97
C GLY A 70 21.67 -6.48 8.02
N GLY A 71 21.18 -5.87 6.93
CA GLY A 71 20.48 -6.56 5.86
C GLY A 71 21.20 -7.82 5.39
N MET A 72 20.54 -8.96 5.55
CA MET A 72 20.85 -10.16 4.79
C MET A 72 19.57 -11.00 4.71
N MET A 73 18.96 -11.03 3.52
CA MET A 73 18.00 -12.07 3.14
C MET A 73 18.71 -13.43 3.27
N GLY A 74 18.54 -14.09 4.41
CA GLY A 74 18.91 -15.48 4.56
C GLY A 74 18.06 -16.37 3.64
N PRO A 75 18.60 -17.50 3.14
CA PRO A 75 17.83 -18.42 2.31
C PRO A 75 16.60 -18.95 3.09
N PRO A 76 15.44 -19.13 2.44
CA PRO A 76 14.26 -19.68 3.09
C PRO A 76 14.54 -21.14 3.50
N GLY A 77 14.77 -21.38 4.78
CA GLY A 77 15.03 -22.73 5.31
C GLY A 77 15.95 -22.83 6.53
N GLY A 78 16.50 -21.72 7.05
CA GLY A 78 17.28 -21.74 8.30
C GLY A 78 16.39 -21.46 9.50
N SER A 79 16.22 -22.44 10.38
CA SER A 79 15.62 -22.28 11.71
C SER A 79 16.38 -21.20 12.51
N SER A 80 15.77 -20.02 12.67
CA SER A 80 16.23 -19.02 13.63
C SER A 80 16.06 -19.60 15.03
N SER A 81 17.16 -19.60 15.77
CA SER A 81 17.22 -19.99 17.17
C SER A 81 16.35 -19.04 18.00
N SER A 82 15.41 -19.63 18.74
CA SER A 82 14.61 -18.99 19.78
C SER A 82 15.53 -18.28 20.78
N SER A 83 15.47 -16.95 20.78
CA SER A 83 15.82 -16.12 21.92
C SER A 83 14.48 -15.74 22.57
N ASP A 84 14.43 -15.68 23.89
CA ASP A 84 13.22 -15.43 24.70
C ASP A 84 12.50 -14.08 24.43
N ASP A 85 12.92 -13.29 23.43
CA ASP A 85 12.41 -11.93 23.14
C ASP A 85 11.86 -11.83 21.69
N ASP A 86 11.06 -12.80 21.26
CA ASP A 86 10.32 -12.74 19.98
C ASP A 86 9.00 -11.93 20.09
N TYR A 87 8.72 -11.34 21.26
CA TYR A 87 7.48 -10.60 21.54
C TYR A 87 7.77 -9.28 22.28
N ILE A 88 6.94 -8.28 22.03
CA ILE A 88 6.88 -7.04 22.79
C ILE A 88 6.05 -7.30 24.04
N SER A 89 6.68 -7.21 25.20
CA SER A 89 6.00 -7.34 26.48
C SER A 89 4.99 -6.21 26.71
N LYS A 90 4.01 -6.45 27.58
CA LYS A 90 3.05 -5.43 27.99
C LYS A 90 3.72 -4.16 28.54
N GLU A 91 4.82 -4.31 29.27
CA GLU A 91 5.56 -3.19 29.85
C GLU A 91 6.21 -2.34 28.75
N GLN A 92 6.82 -2.98 27.74
CA GLN A 92 7.37 -2.30 26.58
C GLN A 92 6.27 -1.61 25.76
N TYR A 93 5.11 -2.26 25.56
CA TYR A 93 3.96 -1.62 24.92
C TYR A 93 3.52 -0.34 25.64
N GLU A 94 3.41 -0.34 26.98
CA GLU A 94 3.06 0.85 27.75
C GLU A 94 4.09 1.98 27.61
N ASP A 95 5.37 1.63 27.42
CA ASP A 95 6.42 2.61 27.14
C ASP A 95 6.37 3.14 25.70
N ILE A 96 6.04 2.30 24.71
CA ILE A 96 5.75 2.73 23.32
C ILE A 96 4.55 3.68 23.31
N ASP A 97 3.45 3.32 23.96
CA ASP A 97 2.25 4.14 24.03
C ASP A 97 2.53 5.50 24.67
N ARG A 98 3.35 5.55 25.73
CA ARG A 98 3.77 6.81 26.36
C ARG A 98 4.65 7.68 25.45
N ALA A 99 5.52 7.06 24.65
CA ALA A 99 6.43 7.75 23.76
C ALA A 99 5.71 8.27 22.49
N ALA A 100 4.84 7.44 21.92
CA ALA A 100 4.26 7.62 20.59
C ALA A 100 2.77 8.00 20.58
N GLY A 101 2.01 7.74 21.65
CA GLY A 101 0.57 8.02 21.72
C GLY A 101 0.20 9.51 21.64
N LYS A 102 1.17 10.42 21.77
CA LYS A 102 0.99 11.85 21.48
C LYS A 102 0.95 12.19 19.98
N TYR A 103 1.54 11.33 19.14
CA TYR A 103 1.62 11.54 17.70
C TYR A 103 0.52 10.78 16.95
N GLY A 104 -0.15 9.82 17.59
CA GLY A 104 -1.07 8.93 16.89
C GLY A 104 -1.76 7.90 17.76
N LEU A 105 -2.52 7.01 17.11
CA LEU A 105 -3.12 5.83 17.73
C LEU A 105 -2.07 4.72 17.83
N VAL A 106 -1.87 4.16 19.03
CA VAL A 106 -0.96 3.04 19.28
C VAL A 106 -1.78 1.82 19.66
N TYR A 107 -1.66 0.74 18.89
CA TYR A 107 -2.34 -0.51 19.19
C TYR A 107 -1.41 -1.72 19.07
N PRO A 108 -1.48 -2.67 20.01
CA PRO A 108 -0.74 -3.91 19.90
C PRO A 108 -1.48 -4.90 19.01
N LEU A 109 -0.73 -5.79 18.36
CA LEU A 109 -1.28 -6.82 17.50
C LEU A 109 -0.67 -8.17 17.85
N TYR A 110 -1.55 -9.14 18.06
CA TYR A 110 -1.18 -10.56 18.05
C TYR A 110 -1.31 -11.11 16.64
N SER A 111 -0.38 -11.98 16.24
CA SER A 111 -0.35 -12.56 14.91
C SER A 111 0.25 -13.96 14.92
N ASP A 112 -0.55 -14.96 14.59
CA ASP A 112 -0.06 -16.33 14.34
C ASP A 112 -0.64 -16.86 13.03
N SER A 113 0.05 -17.81 12.41
CA SER A 113 -0.34 -18.39 11.14
C SER A 113 -0.63 -19.86 11.29
N LYS A 114 -1.92 -20.20 11.33
CA LYS A 114 -2.43 -21.56 11.54
C LYS A 114 -3.20 -22.09 10.33
N THR A 115 -3.39 -23.40 10.34
CA THR A 115 -4.30 -24.08 9.41
C THR A 115 -5.74 -23.70 9.73
N ILE A 116 -6.51 -23.41 8.69
CA ILE A 116 -7.94 -23.16 8.73
C ILE A 116 -8.66 -24.19 7.87
N THR A 117 -9.81 -24.65 8.35
CA THR A 117 -10.65 -25.61 7.64
C THR A 117 -12.05 -25.01 7.45
N VAL A 118 -12.48 -24.96 6.19
CA VAL A 118 -13.80 -24.45 5.77
C VAL A 118 -14.49 -25.53 4.93
N GLY A 119 -15.45 -26.23 5.53
CA GLY A 119 -16.11 -27.35 4.87
C GLY A 119 -15.13 -28.49 4.59
N GLU A 120 -14.87 -28.78 3.31
CA GLU A 120 -13.89 -29.78 2.84
C GLU A 120 -12.56 -29.15 2.41
N GLN A 121 -12.44 -27.81 2.47
CA GLN A 121 -11.25 -27.10 2.04
C GLN A 121 -10.37 -26.78 3.26
N GLU A 122 -9.08 -27.05 3.11
CA GLU A 122 -8.06 -26.66 4.08
C GLU A 122 -7.12 -25.63 3.48
N GLY A 123 -6.61 -24.75 4.32
CA GLY A 123 -5.56 -23.82 3.93
C GLY A 123 -4.90 -23.19 5.13
N ARG A 124 -3.98 -22.25 4.88
CA ARG A 124 -3.29 -21.50 5.91
C ARG A 124 -3.69 -20.04 5.81
N SER A 125 -4.03 -19.44 6.94
CA SER A 125 -4.35 -18.02 7.04
C SER A 125 -3.65 -17.44 8.25
N THR A 126 -3.42 -16.13 8.21
CA THR A 126 -2.91 -15.39 9.37
C THR A 126 -4.10 -15.01 10.22
N ILE A 127 -3.99 -15.27 11.52
CA ILE A 127 -4.97 -14.91 12.52
C ILE A 127 -4.41 -13.73 13.30
N TYR A 128 -5.16 -12.65 13.33
CA TYR A 128 -4.82 -11.47 14.11
C TYR A 128 -5.70 -11.37 15.35
N GLY A 129 -5.08 -11.12 16.49
CA GLY A 129 -5.75 -10.75 17.73
C GLY A 129 -5.59 -9.26 17.99
N MET A 130 -6.70 -8.55 18.19
CA MET A 130 -6.71 -7.10 18.41
C MET A 130 -7.68 -6.74 19.53
N ARG A 131 -7.38 -5.68 20.28
CA ARG A 131 -8.22 -5.22 21.40
C ARG A 131 -9.56 -4.72 20.87
N ASP A 132 -10.61 -4.87 21.67
CA ASP A 132 -11.98 -4.52 21.28
C ASP A 132 -12.11 -3.03 20.85
N GLU A 133 -11.35 -2.13 21.47
CA GLU A 133 -11.36 -0.68 21.18
C GLU A 133 -10.63 -0.32 19.88
N ASP A 134 -9.60 -1.09 19.53
CA ASP A 134 -8.79 -0.85 18.34
C ASP A 134 -9.51 -1.38 17.09
N LEU A 135 -10.30 -2.46 17.22
CA LEU A 135 -11.11 -3.02 16.12
C LEU A 135 -12.04 -1.98 15.50
N ASP A 136 -12.73 -1.17 16.32
CA ASP A 136 -13.68 -0.14 15.85
C ASP A 136 -12.97 1.02 15.13
N THR A 137 -11.69 1.25 15.43
CA THR A 137 -10.93 2.41 14.91
C THR A 137 -10.06 2.03 13.70
N VAL A 138 -9.51 0.81 13.70
CA VAL A 138 -8.54 0.34 12.69
C VAL A 138 -9.23 -0.39 11.53
N LEU A 139 -10.38 -1.03 11.76
CA LEU A 139 -11.04 -1.86 10.75
C LEU A 139 -12.32 -1.21 10.22
N THR A 140 -12.45 -1.17 8.90
CA THR A 140 -13.71 -0.84 8.21
C THR A 140 -14.39 -2.13 7.74
N VAL A 141 -15.64 -2.33 8.16
CA VAL A 141 -16.45 -3.49 7.75
C VAL A 141 -17.30 -3.10 6.56
N GLU A 142 -17.17 -3.84 5.45
CA GLU A 142 -18.02 -3.68 4.27
C GLU A 142 -19.40 -4.34 4.52
N GLU A 143 -19.40 -5.58 5.03
CA GLU A 143 -20.62 -6.31 5.31
C GLU A 143 -20.64 -6.89 6.73
N GLY A 144 -21.75 -6.70 7.45
CA GLY A 144 -21.96 -7.32 8.77
C GLY A 144 -21.58 -6.41 9.94
N ALA A 145 -20.88 -6.95 10.93
CA ALA A 145 -20.48 -6.21 12.13
C ALA A 145 -19.13 -6.70 12.68
N LEU A 146 -18.49 -5.84 13.46
CA LEU A 146 -17.27 -6.19 14.20
C LEU A 146 -17.55 -7.24 15.29
N PRO A 147 -16.55 -8.09 15.61
CA PRO A 147 -16.75 -9.19 16.53
C PRO A 147 -16.78 -8.68 17.98
N LYS A 148 -17.82 -9.07 18.74
CA LYS A 148 -18.00 -8.68 20.16
C LYS A 148 -17.92 -9.85 21.13
N THR A 149 -17.57 -11.04 20.64
CA THR A 149 -17.63 -12.29 21.42
C THR A 149 -16.47 -13.19 21.01
N SER A 150 -15.98 -13.99 21.94
CA SER A 150 -14.82 -14.88 21.76
C SER A 150 -14.97 -15.97 20.68
N SER A 151 -16.17 -16.14 20.11
CA SER A 151 -16.45 -17.11 19.03
C SER A 151 -16.82 -16.43 17.70
N SER A 152 -16.72 -15.10 17.65
CA SER A 152 -17.05 -14.30 16.46
C SER A 152 -15.78 -13.72 15.87
N VAL A 153 -15.67 -13.74 14.55
CA VAL A 153 -14.51 -13.23 13.80
C VAL A 153 -14.95 -12.41 12.61
N VAL A 154 -14.09 -11.50 12.18
CA VAL A 154 -14.20 -10.84 10.87
C VAL A 154 -13.10 -11.38 9.97
N ILE A 155 -13.36 -11.39 8.67
CA ILE A 155 -12.45 -11.94 7.68
C ILE A 155 -12.16 -10.91 6.59
N GLY A 156 -10.98 -11.01 6.00
CA GLY A 156 -10.66 -10.25 4.81
C GLY A 156 -11.45 -10.67 3.57
N PRO A 157 -11.68 -9.75 2.63
CA PRO A 157 -12.47 -10.01 1.42
C PRO A 157 -11.82 -11.08 0.53
N THR A 158 -10.49 -11.09 0.36
CA THR A 158 -9.81 -12.11 -0.45
C THR A 158 -9.97 -13.51 0.16
N LEU A 159 -9.91 -13.62 1.49
CA LEU A 159 -10.17 -14.89 2.18
C LEU A 159 -11.64 -15.31 2.01
N ALA A 160 -12.56 -14.34 2.10
CA ALA A 160 -13.99 -14.59 1.95
C ALA A 160 -14.33 -15.13 0.57
N GLU A 161 -13.81 -14.49 -0.49
CA GLU A 161 -14.01 -14.92 -1.87
C GLU A 161 -13.41 -16.30 -2.14
N ARG A 162 -12.18 -16.54 -1.67
CA ARG A 162 -11.45 -17.80 -1.92
C ARG A 162 -12.21 -19.01 -1.39
N TYR A 163 -12.79 -18.89 -0.19
CA TYR A 163 -13.47 -20.00 0.50
C TYR A 163 -15.00 -19.90 0.41
N GLY A 164 -15.55 -18.93 -0.33
CA GLY A 164 -16.99 -18.70 -0.44
C GLY A 164 -17.67 -18.42 0.91
N LEU A 165 -16.97 -17.71 1.80
CA LEU A 165 -17.46 -17.39 3.14
C LEU A 165 -18.45 -16.23 3.08
N THR A 166 -19.54 -16.34 3.84
CA THR A 166 -20.54 -15.28 4.00
C THR A 166 -20.79 -15.06 5.49
N ILE A 167 -21.52 -14.00 5.84
CA ILE A 167 -21.90 -13.76 7.22
C ILE A 167 -22.66 -14.98 7.76
N GLY A 168 -22.14 -15.54 8.85
CA GLY A 168 -22.67 -16.73 9.50
C GLY A 168 -21.98 -18.04 9.13
N SER A 169 -21.06 -18.03 8.16
CA SER A 169 -20.17 -19.16 7.89
C SER A 169 -19.36 -19.55 9.14
N ARG A 170 -19.03 -20.83 9.24
CA ARG A 170 -18.18 -21.36 10.31
C ARG A 170 -16.82 -21.73 9.76
N ILE A 171 -15.79 -21.30 10.46
CA ILE A 171 -14.40 -21.62 10.17
C ILE A 171 -13.88 -22.39 11.37
N THR A 172 -13.16 -23.47 11.11
CA THR A 172 -12.41 -24.17 12.14
C THR A 172 -10.96 -23.70 12.07
N ILE A 173 -10.42 -23.21 13.17
CA ILE A 173 -9.03 -22.78 13.30
C ILE A 173 -8.30 -23.85 14.11
N GLY A 174 -7.12 -24.25 13.65
CA GLY A 174 -6.35 -25.35 14.23
C GLY A 174 -6.50 -26.64 13.42
N ASP A 175 -5.54 -27.54 13.61
CA ASP A 175 -5.43 -28.80 12.87
C ASP A 175 -5.78 -29.96 13.81
N GLU A 176 -6.92 -30.62 13.57
CA GLU A 176 -7.38 -31.79 14.37
C GLU A 176 -6.35 -32.93 14.34
N ASP A 177 -5.53 -33.03 13.28
CA ASP A 177 -4.55 -34.11 13.12
C ASP A 177 -3.20 -33.83 13.81
N LYS A 178 -2.96 -32.60 14.29
CA LYS A 178 -1.67 -32.17 14.87
C LYS A 178 -1.69 -31.78 16.35
N ASP A 179 -2.74 -32.16 17.09
CA ASP A 179 -2.87 -31.85 18.54
C ASP A 179 -2.88 -30.34 18.85
N ASP A 180 -3.32 -29.53 17.88
CA ASP A 180 -3.56 -28.09 18.07
C ASP A 180 -4.95 -27.85 18.68
N SER A 181 -5.13 -26.74 19.40
CA SER A 181 -6.44 -26.32 19.94
C SER A 181 -7.41 -26.00 18.79
N VAL A 182 -8.33 -26.93 18.52
CA VAL A 182 -9.33 -26.78 17.45
C VAL A 182 -10.50 -25.93 17.93
N GLN A 183 -10.59 -24.71 17.43
CA GLN A 183 -11.65 -23.77 17.78
C GLN A 183 -12.56 -23.52 16.58
N LYS A 184 -13.87 -23.65 16.78
CA LYS A 184 -14.88 -23.28 15.79
C LYS A 184 -15.32 -21.84 16.01
N VAL A 185 -15.08 -21.00 15.02
CA VAL A 185 -15.47 -19.59 15.01
C VAL A 185 -16.52 -19.31 13.96
N ARG A 186 -17.30 -18.25 14.16
CA ARG A 186 -18.35 -17.79 13.25
C ARG A 186 -17.97 -16.45 12.64
N VAL A 187 -18.09 -16.35 11.33
CA VAL A 187 -17.90 -15.10 10.59
C VAL A 187 -19.09 -14.18 10.88
N VAL A 188 -18.83 -12.99 11.40
CA VAL A 188 -19.85 -11.97 11.70
C VAL A 188 -19.76 -10.73 10.81
N GLY A 189 -18.63 -10.56 10.12
CA GLY A 189 -18.46 -9.51 9.13
C GLY A 189 -17.31 -9.78 8.17
N ILE A 190 -17.33 -9.06 7.05
CA ILE A 190 -16.30 -9.06 6.01
C ILE A 190 -15.76 -7.63 5.93
N LEU A 191 -14.44 -7.51 5.94
CA LEU A 191 -13.75 -6.23 5.89
C LEU A 191 -13.80 -5.62 4.50
N GLU A 192 -13.69 -4.29 4.42
CA GLU A 192 -13.44 -3.59 3.18
C GLU A 192 -12.03 -3.93 2.66
N GLU A 193 -11.89 -4.07 1.34
CA GLU A 193 -10.60 -4.35 0.71
C GLU A 193 -9.66 -3.14 0.88
N LYS A 194 -8.56 -3.35 1.63
CA LYS A 194 -7.57 -2.31 1.89
C LYS A 194 -6.35 -2.43 0.96
N GLY A 195 -6.15 -3.59 0.34
CA GLY A 195 -5.00 -3.89 -0.49
C GLY A 195 -3.72 -4.10 0.34
N MET A 196 -2.56 -3.82 -0.27
CA MET A 196 -1.28 -3.95 0.43
C MET A 196 -1.18 -2.89 1.55
N SER A 197 -1.22 -3.33 2.81
CA SER A 197 -1.01 -2.47 3.98
C SER A 197 0.18 -2.97 4.81
N MET A 198 0.92 -2.04 5.42
CA MET A 198 2.13 -2.35 6.19
C MET A 198 1.83 -2.68 7.67
N ASP A 199 0.72 -2.19 8.19
CA ASP A 199 0.23 -2.45 9.55
C ASP A 199 -0.20 -3.90 9.74
N LEU A 200 -1.17 -4.35 8.95
CA LEU A 200 -1.69 -5.72 8.97
C LEU A 200 -2.27 -6.06 7.59
N ASN A 201 -2.05 -7.28 7.12
CA ASN A 201 -2.65 -7.74 5.87
C ASN A 201 -4.06 -8.27 6.16
N SER A 202 -5.04 -7.37 6.20
CA SER A 202 -6.43 -7.71 6.51
C SER A 202 -7.06 -8.61 5.47
N ASP A 203 -6.67 -8.47 4.20
CA ASP A 203 -7.41 -9.02 3.06
C ASP A 203 -7.42 -10.56 3.02
N ASN A 204 -6.35 -11.20 3.49
CA ASN A 204 -6.24 -12.66 3.58
C ASN A 204 -6.16 -13.19 5.03
N ALA A 205 -6.60 -12.39 6.00
CA ALA A 205 -6.52 -12.72 7.41
C ALA A 205 -7.89 -12.95 8.06
N ILE A 206 -7.85 -13.62 9.20
CA ILE A 206 -8.96 -13.73 10.15
C ILE A 206 -8.63 -12.83 11.33
N ILE A 207 -9.48 -11.85 11.64
CA ILE A 207 -9.27 -10.97 12.77
C ILE A 207 -10.31 -11.26 13.85
N MET A 208 -9.83 -11.36 15.09
CA MET A 208 -10.65 -11.69 16.25
C MET A 208 -10.30 -10.82 17.46
N PRO A 209 -11.21 -10.70 18.44
CA PRO A 209 -10.91 -10.03 19.70
C PRO A 209 -9.71 -10.65 20.42
N GLU A 210 -8.88 -9.84 21.05
CA GLU A 210 -7.72 -10.24 21.86
C GLU A 210 -8.07 -11.37 22.83
N LYS A 211 -9.18 -11.26 23.55
CA LYS A 211 -9.64 -12.30 24.50
C LYS A 211 -9.93 -13.64 23.82
N ALA A 212 -10.40 -13.60 22.57
CA ALA A 212 -10.63 -14.80 21.77
C ALA A 212 -9.30 -15.43 21.38
N TYR A 213 -8.37 -14.60 20.90
CA TYR A 213 -7.05 -15.01 20.47
C TYR A 213 -6.24 -15.64 21.60
N VAL A 214 -6.08 -14.91 22.72
CA VAL A 214 -5.34 -15.37 23.90
C VAL A 214 -5.99 -16.62 24.51
N GLY A 215 -7.31 -16.74 24.44
CA GLY A 215 -8.01 -17.95 24.88
C GLY A 215 -7.70 -19.21 24.05
N ILE A 216 -7.27 -19.06 22.78
CA ILE A 216 -6.94 -20.16 21.86
C ILE A 216 -5.43 -20.43 21.84
N PHE A 217 -4.62 -19.37 21.79
CA PHE A 217 -3.18 -19.43 21.55
C PHE A 217 -2.32 -19.13 22.78
N GLY A 218 -2.87 -18.54 23.84
CA GLY A 218 -2.11 -18.06 24.99
C GLY A 218 -1.41 -16.72 24.72
N GLY A 219 -0.29 -16.46 25.39
CA GLY A 219 0.53 -15.27 25.19
C GLY A 219 -0.07 -13.96 25.72
N GLU A 220 -0.76 -14.00 26.86
CA GLU A 220 -1.33 -12.77 27.44
C GLU A 220 -0.23 -11.74 27.74
N GLY A 221 -0.30 -10.57 27.11
CA GLY A 221 0.73 -9.53 27.20
C GLY A 221 2.01 -9.76 26.39
N GLU A 222 2.05 -10.74 25.49
CA GLU A 222 3.17 -11.03 24.57
C GLU A 222 2.77 -10.67 23.13
N TYR A 223 3.03 -9.42 22.72
CA TYR A 223 2.57 -8.91 21.42
C TYR A 223 3.59 -9.15 20.31
N ASP A 224 3.18 -9.66 19.14
CA ASP A 224 4.10 -9.89 18.01
C ASP A 224 4.60 -8.58 17.37
N GLN A 225 3.76 -7.54 17.40
CA GLN A 225 4.11 -6.20 16.94
C GLN A 225 3.21 -5.15 17.58
N VAL A 226 3.67 -3.91 17.58
CA VAL A 226 2.90 -2.73 17.97
C VAL A 226 2.88 -1.75 16.80
N ASN A 227 1.69 -1.36 16.37
CA ASN A 227 1.51 -0.43 15.28
C ASN A 227 1.20 0.96 15.84
N VAL A 228 1.81 1.99 15.26
CA VAL A 228 1.55 3.40 15.57
C VAL A 228 1.01 4.05 14.31
N ILE A 229 -0.27 4.42 14.30
CA ILE A 229 -0.89 5.21 13.23
C ILE A 229 -0.75 6.69 13.59
N LEU A 230 0.17 7.37 12.93
CA LEU A 230 0.46 8.78 13.09
C LEU A 230 -0.68 9.65 12.55
N ASN A 231 -0.94 10.77 13.23
CA ASN A 231 -1.87 11.80 12.77
C ASN A 231 -1.27 12.62 11.61
N ASP A 232 0.05 12.83 11.64
CA ASP A 232 0.81 13.53 10.62
C ASP A 232 2.03 12.69 10.22
N ILE A 233 2.29 12.59 8.92
CA ILE A 233 3.43 11.85 8.36
C ILE A 233 4.76 12.50 8.76
N ASP A 234 4.77 13.83 8.94
CA ASP A 234 5.97 14.58 9.29
C ASP A 234 6.49 14.24 10.71
N ASP A 235 5.64 13.66 11.57
CA ASP A 235 6.00 13.23 12.92
C ASP A 235 6.71 11.86 12.95
N ALA A 236 6.81 11.15 11.82
CA ALA A 236 7.35 9.78 11.75
C ALA A 236 8.76 9.65 12.31
N ASP A 237 9.69 10.53 11.91
CA ASP A 237 11.07 10.53 12.39
C ASP A 237 11.11 10.83 13.90
N THR A 238 10.34 11.83 14.35
CA THR A 238 10.31 12.24 15.77
C THR A 238 9.68 11.17 16.67
N ALA A 239 8.67 10.46 16.17
CA ALA A 239 8.04 9.34 16.86
C ALA A 239 8.99 8.13 16.93
N THR A 240 9.68 7.83 15.83
CA THR A 240 10.70 6.77 15.77
C THR A 240 11.83 7.03 16.77
N GLU A 241 12.42 8.23 16.74
CA GLU A 241 13.46 8.64 17.70
C GLU A 241 12.96 8.54 19.14
N ALA A 242 11.72 8.95 19.42
CA ALA A 242 11.16 8.86 20.77
C ALA A 242 10.99 7.42 21.27
N ILE A 243 10.64 6.48 20.39
CA ILE A 243 10.51 5.05 20.72
C ILE A 243 11.90 4.45 20.95
N GLU A 244 12.84 4.68 20.03
CA GLU A 244 14.22 4.19 20.13
C GLU A 244 14.95 4.77 21.35
N ASP A 245 14.79 6.06 21.64
CA ASP A 245 15.38 6.70 22.83
C ASP A 245 14.78 6.19 24.14
N GLN A 246 13.57 5.63 24.12
CA GLN A 246 12.94 5.12 25.32
C GLN A 246 13.33 3.65 25.56
N LEU A 247 13.34 2.82 24.51
CA LEU A 247 13.49 1.37 24.61
C LEU A 247 14.90 0.87 24.25
N ASN A 248 15.61 1.55 23.34
CA ASN A 248 16.92 1.10 22.86
C ASN A 248 18.11 1.77 23.57
N ARG A 249 17.93 2.26 24.81
CA ARG A 249 18.99 3.01 25.53
C ARG A 249 20.24 2.20 25.85
N LYS A 250 20.10 0.89 26.03
CA LYS A 250 21.17 -0.01 26.48
C LYS A 250 21.38 -1.19 25.55
N GLU A 251 20.30 -1.75 25.04
CA GLU A 251 20.24 -2.87 24.12
C GLU A 251 19.16 -2.56 23.08
N ASP A 252 19.29 -3.10 21.86
CA ASP A 252 18.28 -2.92 20.81
C ASP A 252 17.07 -3.81 21.11
N GLU A 253 16.20 -3.37 22.02
CA GLU A 253 15.01 -4.11 22.46
C GLU A 253 13.88 -4.10 21.43
N VAL A 254 13.82 -3.07 20.58
CA VAL A 254 12.80 -2.95 19.52
C VAL A 254 13.39 -2.43 18.21
N GLN A 255 12.77 -2.80 17.11
CA GLN A 255 13.03 -2.23 15.79
C GLN A 255 11.80 -1.49 15.30
N VAL A 256 11.95 -0.20 14.98
CA VAL A 256 10.91 0.59 14.33
C VAL A 256 11.09 0.52 12.82
N GLN A 257 10.06 0.06 12.13
CA GLN A 257 10.00 0.07 10.67
C GLN A 257 9.11 1.22 10.22
N ASP A 258 9.70 2.15 9.47
CA ASP A 258 9.02 3.30 8.87
C ASP A 258 8.86 3.11 7.35
N SER A 259 7.63 3.35 6.87
CA SER A 259 7.24 3.27 5.47
C SER A 259 7.76 4.45 4.63
N SER A 260 8.10 5.58 5.25
CA SER A 260 8.48 6.83 4.56
C SER A 260 9.69 6.65 3.63
N ARG A 261 10.69 5.85 4.05
CA ARG A 261 11.87 5.54 3.21
C ARG A 261 11.51 4.72 1.97
N MET A 262 10.60 3.76 2.10
CA MET A 262 10.11 2.97 0.97
C MET A 262 9.34 3.86 0.00
N MET A 263 8.52 4.77 0.53
CA MET A 263 7.75 5.73 -0.26
C MET A 263 8.60 6.74 -1.00
N GLU A 264 9.63 7.27 -0.35
CA GLU A 264 10.56 8.19 -0.99
C GLU A 264 11.27 7.50 -2.17
N SER A 265 11.67 6.23 -1.98
CA SER A 265 12.27 5.42 -3.05
C SER A 265 11.31 5.16 -4.22
N ILE A 266 10.05 4.80 -3.96
CA ILE A 266 9.03 4.59 -5.00
C ILE A 266 8.74 5.91 -5.73
N THR A 267 8.50 7.00 -4.99
CA THR A 267 8.20 8.32 -5.54
C THR A 267 9.36 8.84 -6.39
N SER A 268 10.59 8.65 -5.93
CA SER A 268 11.81 8.96 -6.70
C SER A 268 11.91 8.15 -7.99
N THR A 269 11.58 6.85 -7.94
CA THR A 269 11.57 5.98 -9.11
C THR A 269 10.51 6.40 -10.13
N VAL A 270 9.28 6.69 -9.67
CA VAL A 270 8.17 7.19 -10.51
C VAL A 270 8.53 8.55 -11.12
N GLY A 271 9.14 9.45 -10.34
CA GLY A 271 9.62 10.74 -10.83
C GLY A 271 10.70 10.60 -11.91
N THR A 272 11.61 9.63 -11.75
CA THR A 272 12.64 9.31 -12.75
C THR A 272 12.04 8.78 -14.05
N LEU A 273 11.08 7.85 -13.96
CA LEU A 273 10.35 7.33 -15.12
C LEU A 273 9.59 8.45 -15.84
N THR A 274 8.90 9.30 -15.09
CA THR A 274 8.15 10.43 -15.64
C THR A 274 9.08 11.39 -16.38
N THR A 275 10.22 11.72 -15.77
CA THR A 275 11.24 12.59 -16.39
C THR A 275 11.80 11.97 -17.67
N PHE A 276 12.08 10.66 -17.66
CA PHE A 276 12.57 9.93 -18.81
C PHE A 276 11.56 9.94 -19.97
N VAL A 277 10.29 9.69 -19.67
CA VAL A 277 9.20 9.74 -20.64
C VAL A 277 9.01 11.16 -21.20
N MET A 278 9.06 12.19 -20.34
CA MET A 278 9.02 13.59 -20.79
C MET A 278 10.21 13.95 -21.68
N ALA A 279 11.40 13.43 -21.41
CA ALA A 279 12.58 13.65 -22.24
C ALA A 279 12.39 13.05 -23.65
N ILE A 280 11.86 11.82 -23.74
CA ILE A 280 11.52 11.19 -25.03
C ILE A 280 10.45 12.01 -25.76
N ALA A 281 9.39 12.42 -25.06
CA ALA A 281 8.34 13.26 -25.61
C ALA A 281 8.90 14.59 -26.16
N GLY A 282 9.85 15.20 -25.44
CA GLY A 282 10.57 16.40 -25.87
C GLY A 282 11.37 16.18 -27.16
N ILE A 283 12.08 15.05 -27.28
CA ILE A 283 12.80 14.70 -28.52
C ILE A 283 11.81 14.49 -29.67
N SER A 284 10.70 13.78 -29.44
CA SER A 284 9.66 13.57 -30.44
C SER A 284 9.06 14.88 -30.94
N LEU A 285 8.89 15.88 -30.06
CA LEU A 285 8.43 17.21 -30.44
C LEU A 285 9.42 17.91 -31.40
N VAL A 286 10.72 17.83 -31.14
CA VAL A 286 11.76 18.40 -32.01
C VAL A 286 11.78 17.71 -33.37
N VAL A 287 11.65 16.38 -33.41
CA VAL A 287 11.57 15.61 -34.67
C VAL A 287 10.32 15.99 -35.47
N ALA A 288 9.18 16.14 -34.81
CA ALA A 288 7.96 16.61 -35.47
C ALA A 288 8.12 18.02 -36.05
N ALA A 289 8.72 18.95 -35.28
CA ALA A 289 8.96 20.32 -35.72
C ALA A 289 9.89 20.40 -36.94
N THR A 290 10.98 19.63 -36.95
CA THR A 290 11.91 19.58 -38.09
C THR A 290 11.28 18.94 -39.33
N SER A 291 10.43 17.93 -39.16
CA SER A 291 9.68 17.32 -40.26
C SER A 291 8.70 18.31 -40.91
N ILE A 292 7.92 19.04 -40.10
CA ILE A 292 7.02 20.09 -40.58
C ILE A 292 7.80 21.19 -41.30
N PHE A 293 8.92 21.63 -40.72
CA PHE A 293 9.79 22.63 -41.33
C PHE A 293 10.27 22.20 -42.71
N ASN A 294 10.71 20.95 -42.86
CA ASN A 294 11.20 20.43 -44.13
C ASN A 294 10.10 20.38 -45.20
N VAL A 295 8.90 19.92 -44.84
CA VAL A 295 7.73 19.91 -45.75
C VAL A 295 7.35 21.33 -46.17
N MET A 296 7.40 22.29 -45.25
CA MET A 296 7.12 23.69 -45.54
C MET A 296 8.18 24.32 -46.45
N MET A 297 9.46 24.12 -46.17
CA MET A 297 10.57 24.61 -47.01
C MET A 297 10.43 24.12 -48.44
N MET A 298 10.22 22.82 -48.63
CA MET A 298 10.00 22.23 -49.95
C MET A 298 8.81 22.89 -50.67
N SER A 299 7.71 23.11 -49.95
CA SER A 299 6.51 23.74 -50.50
C SER A 299 6.69 25.21 -50.89
N VAL A 300 7.60 25.94 -50.25
CA VAL A 300 7.93 27.33 -50.61
C VAL A 300 8.88 27.34 -51.80
N THR A 301 9.87 26.43 -51.83
CA THR A 301 10.80 26.33 -52.95
C THR A 301 10.17 25.83 -54.25
N GLU A 302 9.07 25.06 -54.17
CA GLU A 302 8.32 24.57 -55.34
C GLU A 302 7.41 25.64 -55.98
N ARG A 303 7.27 26.84 -55.39
CA ARG A 303 6.38 27.92 -55.83
C ARG A 303 7.17 29.16 -56.24
#